data_AF-A0A8H3E119-F1
#
_entry.id   AF-A0A8H3E119-F1
#
_cell.length_a   1.000
_cell.length_b   1.000
_cell.length_c   1.000
_cell.angle_alpha   90.00
_cell.angle_beta   90.00
_cell.angle_gamma   90.00
#
_symmetry.space_group_name_H-M   'P 1'
#
loop_
_entity.id
_entity.type
_entity.pdbx_description
1 polymer ?
#
loop_
_entity_poly.entity_id
_entity_poly.type
_entity_poly.pdbx_seq_one_letter_code
_entity_poly.pdbx_strand_id
1 'polypeptide(L)'
;MTTYILSQTSPKRCDLTDPEGNVVYQISSPVTLGNSDVTIMRGDELIAVIHWKWLEPSTLTMNGKTAKINEVFPRPEKLSLSVLSRVYTMPDGYQFRWKGLDMVYAVNVETDINVATYYQNKTYLVTDKKSTLDIAAGASTELTDALVVTWAIYEKKARDWRRSRY
;
A
#
# COMPACT_ATOMS: atom_id res chain seq x y z
N MET A 1 -4.34 -4.87 -17.72
CA MET A 1 -4.50 -4.72 -16.26
C MET A 1 -3.80 -5.90 -15.66
N THR A 2 -2.94 -5.69 -14.67
CA THR A 2 -2.18 -6.75 -14.02
C THR A 2 -2.79 -6.98 -12.65
N THR A 3 -3.29 -8.19 -12.41
CA THR A 3 -3.95 -8.56 -11.17
C THR A 3 -2.97 -9.32 -10.28
N TYR A 4 -2.74 -8.81 -9.08
CA TYR A 4 -1.98 -9.48 -8.05
C TYR A 4 -2.91 -10.11 -7.02
N ILE A 5 -2.73 -11.40 -6.75
CA ILE A 5 -3.48 -12.14 -5.75
C ILE A 5 -2.68 -12.14 -4.45
N LEU A 6 -3.30 -11.68 -3.38
CA LEU A 6 -2.66 -11.56 -2.06
C LEU A 6 -2.76 -12.87 -1.28
N SER A 7 -1.64 -13.36 -0.76
CA SER A 7 -1.61 -14.56 0.10
C SER A 7 -2.35 -14.34 1.42
N GLN A 8 -2.34 -13.12 1.95
CA GLN A 8 -3.08 -12.72 3.15
C GLN A 8 -3.67 -11.33 2.99
N THR A 9 -4.77 -11.06 3.69
CA THR A 9 -5.35 -9.72 3.71
C THR A 9 -4.44 -8.73 4.46
N SER A 10 -3.53 -9.18 5.32
CA SER A 10 -2.73 -8.31 6.19
C SER A 10 -1.62 -7.56 5.41
N PRO A 11 -1.57 -6.22 5.43
CA PRO A 11 -0.51 -5.45 4.76
C PRO A 11 0.85 -5.52 5.48
N LYS A 12 0.95 -6.25 6.60
CA LYS A 12 2.22 -6.46 7.33
C LYS A 12 2.95 -7.74 6.91
N ARG A 13 2.22 -8.70 6.33
CA ARG A 13 2.74 -10.00 5.94
C ARG A 13 1.86 -10.53 4.83
N CYS A 14 2.31 -10.39 3.59
CA CYS A 14 1.55 -10.80 2.42
C CYS A 14 2.47 -10.94 1.22
N ASP A 15 2.20 -11.95 0.40
CA ASP A 15 2.84 -12.14 -0.88
C ASP A 15 1.85 -11.76 -1.97
N LEU A 16 2.30 -10.98 -2.94
CA LEU A 16 1.53 -10.64 -4.13
C LEU A 16 1.98 -11.59 -5.24
N THR A 17 1.06 -12.47 -5.63
CA THR A 17 1.26 -13.44 -6.69
C THR A 17 0.65 -12.94 -7.99
N ASP A 18 1.33 -13.16 -9.11
CA ASP A 18 0.74 -12.91 -10.43
C ASP A 18 -0.34 -13.97 -10.76
N PRO A 19 -1.08 -13.83 -11.87
CA PRO A 19 -2.07 -14.82 -12.28
C PRO A 19 -1.48 -16.18 -12.66
N GLU A 20 -0.19 -16.25 -12.95
CA GLU A 20 0.54 -17.49 -13.26
C GLU A 20 0.95 -18.26 -11.98
N GLY A 21 0.82 -17.62 -10.82
CA GLY A 21 1.13 -18.19 -9.50
C GLY A 21 2.54 -17.86 -9.00
N ASN A 22 3.30 -17.02 -9.69
CA ASN A 22 4.63 -16.60 -9.26
C ASN A 22 4.52 -15.49 -8.20
N VAL A 23 5.33 -15.57 -7.14
CA VAL A 23 5.43 -14.49 -6.14
C VAL A 23 6.24 -13.35 -6.75
N VAL A 24 5.59 -12.22 -7.02
CA VAL A 24 6.23 -11.03 -7.59
C VAL A 24 6.72 -10.10 -6.50
N TYR A 25 5.88 -9.84 -5.49
CA TYR A 25 6.26 -9.04 -4.33
C TYR A 25 6.08 -9.82 -3.03
N GLN A 26 7.03 -9.64 -2.13
CA GLN A 26 6.98 -10.18 -0.78
C GLN A 26 6.97 -9.04 0.23
N ILE A 27 5.91 -8.98 1.03
CA ILE A 27 5.78 -8.04 2.14
C ILE A 27 5.94 -8.82 3.42
N SER A 28 6.97 -8.52 4.19
CA SER A 28 7.29 -9.22 5.42
C SER A 28 7.52 -8.25 6.57
N SER A 29 7.13 -8.66 7.76
CA SER A 29 7.44 -7.96 9.01
C SER A 29 8.02 -9.00 9.96
N PRO A 30 9.17 -8.75 10.61
CA PRO A 30 9.59 -9.58 11.72
C PRO A 30 8.51 -9.50 12.80
N VAL A 31 8.20 -10.64 13.41
CA VAL A 31 7.19 -10.73 14.47
C VAL A 31 7.84 -10.24 15.76
N THR A 32 7.94 -8.93 15.92
CA THR A 32 8.42 -8.30 17.15
C THR A 32 7.29 -7.54 17.83
N LEU A 33 7.15 -7.76 19.14
CA LEU A 33 6.27 -6.95 20.00
C LEU A 33 6.84 -5.52 20.05
N GLY A 34 6.13 -4.54 19.48
CA GLY A 34 6.52 -3.12 19.51
C GLY A 34 6.66 -2.50 18.12
N ASN A 35 7.76 -1.79 17.89
CA ASN A 35 8.12 -1.24 16.58
C ASN A 35 8.11 -2.38 15.55
N SER A 36 7.42 -2.16 14.43
CA SER A 36 7.31 -3.16 13.37
C SER A 36 7.88 -2.59 12.09
N ASP A 37 8.91 -3.22 11.56
CA ASP A 37 9.46 -2.86 10.25
C ASP A 37 8.79 -3.74 9.19
N VAL A 38 8.27 -3.13 8.14
CA VAL A 38 7.71 -3.86 7.00
C VAL A 38 8.67 -3.73 5.84
N THR A 39 9.22 -4.86 5.40
CA THR A 39 10.11 -4.97 4.25
C THR A 39 9.29 -5.37 3.04
N ILE A 40 9.48 -4.67 1.93
CA ILE A 40 8.82 -4.92 0.65
C ILE A 40 9.91 -5.26 -0.36
N MET A 41 9.90 -6.50 -0.84
CA MET A 41 10.83 -7.02 -1.84
C MET A 41 10.10 -7.35 -3.14
N ARG A 42 10.80 -7.19 -4.27
CA ARG A 42 10.38 -7.70 -5.58
C ARG A 42 11.41 -8.73 -6.03
N GLY A 43 11.04 -10.02 -6.00
CA GLY A 43 12.05 -11.08 -6.05
C GLY A 43 13.09 -10.87 -4.95
N ASP A 44 14.37 -10.76 -5.32
CA ASP A 44 15.49 -10.52 -4.39
C ASP A 44 15.81 -9.03 -4.19
N GLU A 45 15.11 -8.12 -4.88
CA GLU A 45 15.37 -6.69 -4.83
C GLU A 45 14.61 -6.02 -3.68
N LEU A 46 15.33 -5.30 -2.82
CA LEU A 46 14.72 -4.49 -1.76
C LEU A 46 14.14 -3.19 -2.35
N ILE A 47 12.81 -3.11 -2.41
CA ILE A 47 12.10 -1.93 -2.93
C ILE A 47 11.95 -0.88 -1.82
N ALA A 48 11.44 -1.29 -0.66
CA ALA A 48 11.19 -0.35 0.43
C ALA A 48 11.20 -1.02 1.81
N VAL A 49 11.50 -0.20 2.84
CA VAL A 49 11.33 -0.55 4.24
C VAL A 49 10.47 0.52 4.91
N ILE A 50 9.36 0.11 5.52
CA ILE A 50 8.48 0.97 6.28
C ILE A 50 8.73 0.73 7.77
N HIS A 51 9.24 1.74 8.47
CA HIS A 51 9.49 1.66 9.90
C HIS A 51 8.30 2.20 10.68
N TRP A 52 7.47 1.30 11.22
CA TRP A 52 6.35 1.69 12.07
C TRP A 52 6.82 1.89 13.50
N LYS A 53 6.88 3.15 13.90
CA LYS A 53 7.20 3.58 15.26
C LYS A 53 5.94 3.95 16.03
N TRP A 54 5.93 3.68 17.33
CA TRP A 54 4.78 3.93 18.19
C TRP A 54 4.76 5.34 18.78
N LEU A 55 5.91 5.85 19.22
CA LEU A 55 6.08 7.18 19.83
C LEU A 55 6.56 8.25 18.84
N GLU A 56 7.31 7.84 17.81
CA GLU A 56 7.89 8.72 16.81
C GLU A 56 7.12 8.66 15.48
N PRO A 57 7.27 9.68 14.60
CA PRO A 57 6.74 9.58 13.25
C PRO A 57 7.31 8.35 12.53
N SER A 58 6.42 7.51 12.00
CA SER A 58 6.82 6.39 11.14
C SER A 58 7.54 6.90 9.89
N THR A 59 8.57 6.17 9.44
CA THR A 59 9.41 6.53 8.30
C THR A 59 9.31 5.50 7.19
N LEU A 60 9.61 5.93 5.97
CA LEU A 60 9.71 5.10 4.77
C LEU A 60 11.11 5.28 4.20
N THR A 61 11.80 4.16 3.97
CA THR A 61 13.04 4.09 3.22
C THR A 61 12.73 3.49 1.85
N MET A 62 12.93 4.25 0.78
CA MET A 62 12.72 3.81 -0.60
C MET A 62 13.78 4.44 -1.50
N ASN A 63 14.34 3.68 -2.44
CA ASN A 63 15.43 4.13 -3.33
C ASN A 63 16.62 4.74 -2.55
N GLY A 64 16.99 4.13 -1.42
CA GLY A 64 18.09 4.59 -0.55
C GLY A 64 17.80 5.89 0.23
N LYS A 65 16.61 6.49 0.11
CA LYS A 65 16.22 7.70 0.84
C LYS A 65 15.22 7.37 1.93
N THR A 66 15.49 7.84 3.15
CA THR A 66 14.56 7.75 4.27
C THR A 66 13.84 9.08 4.47
N ALA A 67 12.52 9.05 4.48
CA ALA A 67 11.67 10.22 4.71
C ALA A 67 10.51 9.86 5.66
N LYS A 68 9.89 10.86 6.29
CA LYS A 68 8.72 10.58 7.15
C LYS A 68 7.53 10.23 6.29
N ILE A 69 6.71 9.27 6.73
CA ILE A 69 5.49 8.90 5.98
C ILE A 69 4.56 10.10 5.78
N ASN A 70 4.50 11.04 6.72
CA ASN A 70 3.67 12.24 6.54
C ASN A 70 4.29 13.29 5.60
N GLU A 71 5.60 13.20 5.27
CA GLU A 71 6.23 14.06 4.27
C GLU A 71 6.02 13.46 2.87
N VAL A 72 6.19 12.15 2.74
CA VAL A 72 6.01 11.41 1.48
C VAL A 72 4.53 11.24 1.10
N PHE A 73 3.68 11.20 2.12
CA PHE A 73 2.26 10.88 2.00
C PHE A 73 1.48 11.87 2.89
N PRO A 74 1.46 13.17 2.52
CA PRO A 74 0.93 14.25 3.33
C PRO A 74 -0.52 14.04 3.72
N ARG A 75 -0.86 14.49 4.93
CA ARG A 75 -2.25 14.53 5.39
C ARG A 75 -2.97 15.67 4.68
N PRO A 76 -4.22 15.48 4.24
CA PRO A 76 -5.02 16.59 3.75
C PRO A 76 -5.27 17.59 4.89
N GLU A 77 -5.18 18.89 4.61
CA GLU A 77 -5.33 19.97 5.60
C GLU A 77 -6.75 20.07 6.18
N LYS A 78 -7.77 19.53 5.49
CA LYS A 78 -9.17 19.62 5.93
C LYS A 78 -9.65 18.31 6.56
N LEU A 79 -10.20 18.44 7.77
CA LEU A 79 -10.83 17.42 8.63
C LEU A 79 -12.13 16.80 8.07
N SER A 80 -12.26 16.64 6.75
CA SER A 80 -13.41 15.96 6.15
C SER A 80 -13.19 14.45 6.10
N LEU A 81 -14.25 13.66 5.83
CA LEU A 81 -14.22 12.20 5.61
C LEU A 81 -13.17 11.71 4.58
N SER A 82 -12.48 12.64 3.93
CA SER A 82 -11.28 12.48 3.10
C SER A 82 -9.96 12.32 3.88
N VAL A 83 -9.95 12.15 5.20
CA VAL A 83 -8.72 12.03 6.05
C VAL A 83 -7.72 10.96 5.55
N LEU A 84 -8.22 9.95 4.83
CA LEU A 84 -7.38 8.90 4.25
C LEU A 84 -6.87 9.24 2.86
N SER A 85 -7.48 10.19 2.15
CA SER A 85 -7.06 10.62 0.81
C SER A 85 -5.70 11.31 0.89
N ARG A 86 -4.66 10.59 0.48
CA ARG A 86 -3.27 11.05 0.54
C ARG A 86 -2.68 10.96 -0.86
N VAL A 87 -2.04 12.04 -1.28
CA VAL A 87 -1.37 12.15 -2.57
C VAL A 87 0.07 11.68 -2.39
N TYR A 88 0.54 10.85 -3.31
CA TYR A 88 1.94 10.53 -3.50
C TYR A 88 2.45 11.23 -4.74
N THR A 89 3.67 11.75 -4.66
CA THR A 89 4.39 12.32 -5.80
C THR A 89 5.63 11.48 -6.06
N MET A 90 5.70 10.91 -7.26
CA MET A 90 6.86 10.17 -7.74
C MET A 90 8.02 11.14 -8.09
N PRO A 91 9.26 10.64 -8.19
CA PRO A 91 10.42 11.48 -8.54
C PRO A 91 10.32 12.18 -9.91
N ASP A 92 9.57 11.59 -10.84
CA ASP A 92 9.27 12.14 -12.17
C ASP A 92 8.16 13.20 -12.17
N GLY A 93 7.56 13.49 -11.00
CA GLY A 93 6.46 14.42 -10.85
C GLY A 93 5.07 13.78 -11.01
N TYR A 94 4.97 12.49 -11.33
CA TYR A 94 3.69 11.80 -11.44
C TYR A 94 2.97 11.74 -10.08
N GLN A 95 1.69 12.09 -10.06
CA GLN A 95 0.90 12.15 -8.84
C GLN A 95 -0.32 11.23 -8.87
N PHE A 96 -0.49 10.46 -7.81
CA PHE A 96 -1.71 9.68 -7.57
C PHE A 96 -2.13 9.75 -6.11
N ARG A 97 -3.42 9.51 -5.85
CA ARG A 97 -3.97 9.44 -4.50
C ARG A 97 -4.71 8.14 -4.28
N TRP A 98 -4.58 7.60 -3.07
CA TRP A 98 -5.41 6.49 -2.63
C TRP A 98 -6.68 7.03 -1.98
N LYS A 99 -7.84 6.44 -2.31
CA LYS A 99 -9.14 6.80 -1.74
C LYS A 99 -9.98 5.55 -1.44
N GLY A 100 -10.95 5.71 -0.55
CA GLY A 100 -11.89 4.65 -0.17
C GLY A 100 -11.49 3.87 1.08
N LEU A 101 -12.47 3.28 1.74
CA LEU A 101 -12.32 2.55 3.00
C LEU A 101 -12.53 1.05 2.84
N ASP A 102 -13.39 0.63 1.92
CA ASP A 102 -13.78 -0.78 1.75
C ASP A 102 -13.28 -1.34 0.43
N MET A 103 -13.48 -0.58 -0.64
CA MET A 103 -12.72 -0.70 -1.88
C MET A 103 -11.76 0.48 -1.93
N VAL A 104 -10.49 0.17 -2.16
CA VAL A 104 -9.41 1.16 -2.11
C VAL A 104 -8.90 1.37 -3.52
N TYR A 105 -8.92 2.62 -3.99
CA TYR A 105 -8.56 2.97 -5.36
C TYR A 105 -7.37 3.92 -5.35
N ALA A 106 -6.38 3.66 -6.18
CA ALA A 106 -5.37 4.65 -6.55
C ALA A 106 -5.84 5.36 -7.82
N VAL A 107 -5.85 6.69 -7.78
CA VAL A 107 -6.33 7.52 -8.88
C VAL A 107 -5.28 8.56 -9.22
N ASN A 108 -4.99 8.71 -10.50
CA ASN A 108 -4.14 9.78 -11.01
C ASN A 108 -4.76 11.14 -10.65
N VAL A 109 -3.96 12.07 -10.11
CA VAL A 109 -4.46 13.37 -9.64
C VAL A 109 -4.86 14.30 -10.80
N GLU A 110 -4.15 14.23 -11.92
CA GLU A 110 -4.35 15.09 -13.09
C GLU A 110 -5.55 14.64 -13.93
N THR A 111 -5.69 13.33 -14.17
CA THR A 111 -6.70 12.77 -15.08
C THR A 111 -7.92 12.19 -14.37
N ASP A 112 -7.87 12.02 -13.04
CA ASP A 112 -8.85 11.29 -12.21
C ASP A 112 -9.14 9.85 -12.69
N ILE A 113 -8.23 9.26 -13.48
CA ILE A 113 -8.30 7.88 -13.96
C ILE A 113 -7.76 6.93 -12.87
N ASN A 114 -8.47 5.82 -12.65
CA ASN A 114 -8.02 4.76 -11.75
C ASN A 114 -6.77 4.07 -12.30
N VAL A 115 -5.70 4.07 -11.50
CA VAL A 115 -4.43 3.41 -11.83
C VAL A 115 -4.18 2.14 -11.02
N ALA A 116 -4.85 1.98 -9.88
CA ALA A 116 -4.93 0.71 -9.18
C ALA A 116 -6.24 0.57 -8.41
N THR A 117 -6.69 -0.67 -8.21
CA THR A 117 -7.84 -1.02 -7.39
C THR A 117 -7.50 -2.19 -6.48
N TYR A 118 -7.70 -2.01 -5.18
CA TYR A 118 -7.57 -3.07 -4.19
C TYR A 118 -8.95 -3.56 -3.75
N TYR A 119 -9.19 -4.84 -4.01
CA TYR A 119 -10.39 -5.56 -3.61
C TYR A 119 -10.09 -6.37 -2.35
N GLN A 120 -10.52 -5.84 -1.21
CA GLN A 120 -10.39 -6.54 0.05
C GLN A 120 -11.46 -7.64 0.18
N ASN A 121 -11.05 -8.89 0.38
CA ASN A 121 -12.02 -9.90 0.83
C ASN A 121 -12.26 -9.79 2.34
N LYS A 122 -13.43 -9.26 2.71
CA LYS A 122 -13.88 -9.14 4.10
C LYS A 122 -14.37 -10.47 4.69
N THR A 123 -14.73 -11.44 3.84
CA THR A 123 -15.22 -12.77 4.25
C THR A 123 -14.19 -13.86 4.00
N TYR A 124 -12.88 -13.56 4.13
CA TYR A 124 -11.81 -14.55 3.92
C TYR A 124 -11.91 -15.77 4.85
N LEU A 125 -12.62 -15.64 5.99
CA LEU A 125 -12.89 -16.75 6.92
C LEU A 125 -14.05 -17.67 6.45
N VAL A 126 -14.88 -17.19 5.52
CA VAL A 126 -16.09 -17.89 5.05
C VAL A 126 -15.98 -18.27 3.57
N THR A 127 -15.05 -17.66 2.84
CA THR A 127 -14.88 -17.83 1.39
C THR A 127 -13.39 -17.95 1.07
N ASP A 128 -13.02 -18.87 0.20
CA ASP A 128 -11.64 -19.05 -0.29
C ASP A 128 -11.18 -17.94 -1.24
N LYS A 129 -12.01 -16.91 -1.46
CA LYS A 129 -11.64 -15.77 -2.32
C LYS A 129 -10.48 -15.02 -1.68
N LYS A 130 -9.40 -14.84 -2.43
CA LYS A 130 -8.27 -14.02 -1.97
C LYS A 130 -8.53 -12.55 -2.26
N SER A 131 -7.86 -11.66 -1.52
CA SER A 131 -7.87 -10.24 -1.85
C SER A 131 -7.02 -10.01 -3.10
N THR A 132 -7.36 -9.02 -3.91
CA THR A 132 -6.61 -8.71 -5.13
C THR A 132 -6.21 -7.25 -5.19
N LEU A 133 -5.05 -6.98 -5.77
CA LEU A 133 -4.59 -5.65 -6.13
C LEU A 133 -4.42 -5.62 -7.65
N ASP A 134 -5.28 -4.86 -8.31
CA ASP A 134 -5.25 -4.72 -9.74
C ASP A 134 -4.60 -3.39 -10.14
N ILE A 135 -3.60 -3.45 -11.01
CA ILE A 135 -2.86 -2.29 -11.50
C ILE A 135 -3.15 -2.10 -12.99
N ALA A 136 -3.26 -0.83 -13.43
CA ALA A 136 -3.53 -0.50 -14.82
C ALA A 136 -2.50 -1.13 -15.78
N ALA A 137 -2.95 -1.53 -16.97
CA ALA A 137 -2.05 -2.08 -17.98
C ALA A 137 -1.03 -1.02 -18.42
N GLY A 138 0.23 -1.42 -18.63
CA GLY A 138 1.28 -0.50 -19.08
C GLY A 138 1.84 0.43 -17.99
N ALA A 139 1.48 0.21 -16.72
CA ALA A 139 2.19 0.84 -15.61
C ALA A 139 3.67 0.45 -15.66
N SER A 140 4.56 1.44 -15.51
CA SER A 140 5.99 1.16 -15.40
C SER A 140 6.29 0.34 -14.15
N THR A 141 7.43 -0.33 -14.15
CA THR A 141 7.93 -1.07 -12.99
C THR A 141 8.04 -0.16 -11.76
N GLU A 142 8.53 1.07 -11.93
CA GLU A 142 8.63 2.07 -10.86
C GLU A 142 7.27 2.52 -10.32
N LEU A 143 6.28 2.72 -11.19
CA LEU A 143 4.92 3.05 -10.78
C LEU A 143 4.27 1.88 -10.02
N THR A 144 4.52 0.65 -10.48
CA THR A 144 4.03 -0.57 -9.83
C THR A 144 4.61 -0.71 -8.43
N ASP A 145 5.91 -0.52 -8.26
CA ASP A 145 6.58 -0.50 -6.95
C ASP A 145 5.99 0.57 -6.04
N ALA A 146 5.86 1.80 -6.53
CA ALA A 146 5.28 2.89 -5.78
C ALA A 146 3.84 2.59 -5.35
N LEU A 147 3.03 1.99 -6.23
CA LEU A 147 1.66 1.57 -5.91
C LEU A 147 1.63 0.49 -4.83
N VAL A 148 2.48 -0.55 -4.91
CA VAL A 148 2.54 -1.61 -3.89
C VAL A 148 2.96 -1.05 -2.53
N VAL A 149 4.00 -0.20 -2.50
CA VAL A 149 4.50 0.41 -1.26
C VAL A 149 3.45 1.33 -0.62
N THR A 150 2.86 2.21 -1.43
CA THR A 150 1.86 3.17 -0.93
C THR A 150 0.55 2.50 -0.55
N TRP A 151 0.15 1.41 -1.23
CA TRP A 151 -0.96 0.57 -0.82
C TRP A 151 -0.74 -0.02 0.58
N ALA A 152 0.44 -0.59 0.86
CA ALA A 152 0.74 -1.18 2.16
C ALA A 152 0.63 -0.14 3.30
N ILE A 153 1.12 1.07 3.07
CA ILE A 153 0.99 2.21 4.00
C ILE A 153 -0.49 2.59 4.19
N TYR A 154 -1.23 2.73 3.09
CA TYR A 154 -2.62 3.16 3.10
C TYR A 154 -3.51 2.15 3.82
N GLU A 155 -3.43 0.87 3.46
CA GLU A 155 -4.29 -0.18 4.04
C GLU A 155 -4.00 -0.40 5.52
N LYS A 156 -2.74 -0.27 5.97
CA LYS A 156 -2.45 -0.30 7.41
C LYS A 156 -3.15 0.86 8.13
N LYS A 157 -3.04 2.08 7.61
CA LYS A 157 -3.71 3.25 8.22
C LYS A 157 -5.22 3.15 8.18
N ALA A 158 -5.78 2.66 7.07
CA ALA A 158 -7.20 2.39 6.95
C ALA A 158 -7.66 1.37 8.01
N ARG A 159 -6.91 0.29 8.25
CA ARG A 159 -7.18 -0.67 9.33
C ARG A 159 -7.10 -0.07 10.71
N ASP A 160 -6.06 0.70 11.00
CA ASP A 160 -5.89 1.34 12.31
C ASP A 160 -7.08 2.28 12.60
N TRP A 161 -7.53 3.02 11.59
CA TRP A 161 -8.69 3.90 11.70
C TRP A 161 -10.02 3.14 11.83
N ARG A 162 -10.19 2.01 11.13
CA ARG A 162 -11.34 1.11 11.30
C ARG A 162 -11.38 0.55 12.73
N ARG A 163 -10.22 0.25 13.34
CA ARG A 163 -10.11 -0.25 14.73
C ARG A 163 -10.37 0.82 15.78
N SER A 164 -9.93 2.06 15.56
CA SER A 164 -10.12 3.14 16.55
C SER A 164 -11.56 3.66 16.65
N ARG A 165 -12.45 3.23 15.74
CA ARG A 165 -13.88 3.58 15.77
C ARG A 165 -14.73 2.64 16.63
N TYR A 166 -14.14 1.53 17.09
CA TYR A 166 -14.71 0.58 18.02
C TYR A 166 -13.94 0.64 19.34
#